data_AF-A0A356BZN1-F1
#
_entry.id   AF-A0A356BZN1-F1
#
_cell.length_a   1.000
_cell.length_b   1.000
_cell.length_c   1.000
_cell.angle_alpha   90.00
_cell.angle_beta   90.00
_cell.angle_gamma   90.00
#
_symmetry.space_group_name_H-M   'P 1'
#
loop_
_entity.id
_entity.type
_entity.pdbx_description
1 polymer ?
#
loop_
_entity_poly.entity_id
_entity_poly.type
_entity_poly.pdbx_seq_one_letter_code
_entity_poly.pdbx_strand_id
1 'polypeptide(L)' 'MREDDMIYEHLEMLAPGTQLYEGLDSILKAKTGGLIVIGDTPEVLELVNGGFHINSEMHPGSLYELAKMDGA' A
#
# COMPACT_ATOMS: atom_id res chain seq x y z
N MET A 1 9.97 11.77 20.48
CA MET A 1 8.76 11.10 19.99
C MET A 1 8.77 9.71 20.58
N ARG A 2 7.68 9.29 21.23
CA ARG A 2 7.59 7.94 21.79
C ARG A 2 7.33 6.98 20.63
N GLU A 3 7.75 5.73 20.77
CA GLU A 3 7.57 4.70 19.74
C GLU A 3 6.09 4.51 19.38
N ASP A 4 5.20 4.62 20.37
CA ASP A 4 3.75 4.57 20.17
C ASP A 4 3.24 5.67 19.24
N ASP A 5 3.82 6.87 19.29
CA ASP A 5 3.37 8.01 18.49
C ASP A 5 3.53 7.71 16.98
N MET A 6 4.63 7.04 16.59
CA MET A 6 4.88 6.62 15.19
C MET A 6 3.91 5.55 14.72
N ILE A 7 3.61 4.58 15.59
CA ILE A 7 2.66 3.52 15.27
C ILE A 7 1.27 4.11 15.05
N TYR A 8 0.85 5.08 15.86
CA TYR A 8 -0.43 5.75 15.69
C TYR A 8 -0.53 6.49 14.36
N GLU A 9 0.51 7.21 13.95
CA GLU A 9 0.55 7.86 12.62
C GLU A 9 0.36 6.84 11.47
N HIS A 10 1.00 5.68 11.57
CA HIS A 10 0.84 4.62 10.56
C HIS A 10 -0.56 3.99 10.58
N LEU A 11 -1.13 3.79 11.76
CA LEU A 11 -2.50 3.27 11.90
C LEU A 11 -3.55 4.26 11.38
N GLU A 12 -3.31 5.57 11.50
CA GLU A 12 -4.19 6.59 10.92
C GLU A 12 -4.27 6.49 9.40
N MET A 13 -3.16 6.20 8.70
CA MET A 13 -3.17 5.96 7.25
C MET A 13 -4.01 4.73 6.87
N LEU A 14 -4.08 3.74 7.75
CA LEU A 14 -4.83 2.49 7.59
C LEU A 14 -6.25 2.54 8.20
N ALA A 15 -6.67 3.69 8.74
CA ALA A 15 -7.94 3.79 9.44
C ALA A 15 -9.14 3.70 8.48
N PRO A 16 -10.30 3.20 8.94
CA PRO A 16 -11.52 3.16 8.14
C PRO A 16 -11.88 4.54 7.55
N GLY A 17 -12.17 4.57 6.25
CA GLY A 17 -12.50 5.79 5.50
C GLY A 17 -11.31 6.44 4.78
N THR A 18 -10.08 5.92 4.95
CA THR A 18 -8.96 6.28 4.08
C THR A 18 -9.03 5.53 2.75
N GLN A 19 -8.48 6.13 1.69
CA GLN A 19 -8.38 5.46 0.38
C GLN A 19 -7.59 4.15 0.46
N LEU A 20 -6.53 4.12 1.28
CA LEU A 20 -5.74 2.92 1.52
C LEU A 20 -6.57 1.81 2.16
N TYR A 21 -7.35 2.12 3.21
CA TYR A 21 -8.25 1.15 3.84
C TYR A 21 -9.28 0.59 2.86
N GLU A 22 -9.91 1.44 2.04
CA GLU A 22 -10.89 1.00 1.04
C GLU A 22 -10.30 0.04 -0.01
N GLY A 23 -9.07 0.29 -0.45
CA GLY A 23 -8.35 -0.60 -1.36
C GLY A 23 -8.01 -1.94 -0.70
N LEU A 24 -7.49 -1.91 0.52
CA LEU A 24 -7.18 -3.10 1.32
C LEU A 24 -8.42 -3.95 1.62
N ASP A 25 -9.54 -3.31 2.00
CA ASP A 25 -10.81 -3.98 2.27
C ASP A 25 -11.35 -4.68 1.01
N SER A 26 -11.19 -4.06 -0.17
CA SER A 26 -11.56 -4.66 -1.46
C SER A 26 -10.70 -5.89 -1.80
N ILE A 27 -9.38 -5.83 -1.56
CA ILE A 27 -8.45 -6.96 -1.73
C ILE A 27 -8.84 -8.13 -0.81
N LEU A 28 -9.06 -7.85 0.47
CA LEU A 28 -9.44 -8.86 1.46
C LEU A 28 -10.80 -9.51 1.13
N LYS A 29 -11.80 -8.71 0.70
CA LYS A 29 -13.12 -9.20 0.27
C LYS A 29 -13.03 -10.10 -0.95
N ALA A 30 -12.12 -9.80 -1.87
CA ALA A 30 -11.84 -10.65 -3.03
C ALA A 30 -11.04 -11.92 -2.69
N LYS A 31 -10.63 -12.08 -1.42
CA LYS A 31 -9.77 -13.18 -0.94
C LYS A 31 -8.44 -13.27 -1.68
N THR A 32 -7.94 -12.14 -2.14
CA THR A 32 -6.59 -12.01 -2.68
C THR A 32 -5.63 -11.54 -1.57
N GLY A 33 -4.34 -11.81 -1.77
CA GLY A 33 -3.28 -11.28 -0.91
C GLY A 33 -2.53 -10.17 -1.63
N GLY A 34 -1.51 -9.64 -0.97
CA GLY A 34 -0.58 -8.69 -1.57
C GLY A 34 0.49 -8.29 -0.56
N LEU A 35 1.65 -7.88 -1.06
CA LEU A 35 2.68 -7.23 -0.27
C LEU A 35 2.75 -5.78 -0.74
N ILE A 36 2.53 -4.85 0.19
CA ILE A 36 2.52 -3.41 -0.11
C ILE A 36 3.67 -2.77 0.64
N VAL A 37 4.53 -2.05 -0.09
CA VAL A 37 5.63 -1.28 0.46
C VAL A 37 5.27 0.20 0.36
N ILE A 38 5.35 0.93 1.47
CA ILE A 38 5.11 2.38 1.54
C ILE A 38 6.44 3.06 1.84
N GLY A 39 6.95 3.80 0.87
CA GLY A 39 8.19 4.56 1.00
C GLY A 39 8.79 4.88 -0.37
N ASP A 40 9.44 6.02 -0.47
CA ASP A 40 10.08 6.54 -1.69
C ASP A 40 11.55 6.92 -1.45
N THR A 41 12.14 6.45 -0.35
CA THR A 41 13.55 6.73 -0.06
C THR A 41 14.46 5.98 -1.03
N PRO A 42 15.69 6.48 -1.29
CA PRO A 42 16.64 5.79 -2.16
C PRO A 42 16.87 4.33 -1.75
N GLU A 43 16.92 4.05 -0.45
CA GLU A 43 17.11 2.71 0.08
C GLU A 43 15.94 1.78 -0.26
N VAL A 44 14.70 2.29 -0.24
CA VAL A 44 13.51 1.51 -0.63
C VAL A 44 13.51 1.28 -2.14
N LEU A 45 13.82 2.31 -2.93
CA LEU A 45 13.84 2.22 -4.39
C LEU A 45 14.93 1.26 -4.90
N GLU A 46 16.07 1.17 -4.20
CA GLU A 46 17.13 0.22 -4.50
C GLU A 46 16.72 -1.25 -4.27
N LEU A 47 15.71 -1.52 -3.44
CA LEU A 47 15.16 -2.86 -3.24
C LEU A 47 14.24 -3.31 -4.38
N VAL A 48 13.74 -2.38 -5.19
CA VAL A 48 12.77 -2.67 -6.25
C VAL A 48 13.50 -3.25 -7.47
N ASN A 49 13.05 -4.42 -7.94
CA ASN A 49 13.59 -5.07 -9.12
C ASN A 49 12.46 -5.53 -10.06
N GLY A 50 12.47 -5.04 -11.30
CA GLY A 50 11.45 -5.37 -12.29
C GLY A 50 10.15 -4.58 -12.10
N GLY A 51 9.02 -5.18 -12.48
CA GLY A 51 7.70 -4.55 -12.38
C GLY A 51 7.44 -3.43 -13.39
N PHE A 52 6.49 -2.55 -13.05
CA PHE A 52 6.07 -1.43 -13.89
C PHE A 52 6.02 -0.13 -13.09
N HIS A 53 6.64 0.92 -13.65
CA HIS A 53 6.55 2.25 -13.07
C HIS A 53 5.23 2.91 -13.50
N ILE A 54 4.25 2.93 -12.61
CA ILE A 54 2.90 3.46 -12.91
C ILE A 54 2.84 4.99 -12.84
N ASN A 55 3.50 5.60 -11.85
CA ASN A 55 3.54 7.06 -11.62
C ASN A 55 2.16 7.74 -11.67
N SER A 56 1.23 7.28 -10.83
CA SER A 56 -0.13 7.79 -10.76
C SER A 56 -0.52 8.07 -9.32
N GLU A 57 -1.48 8.98 -9.12
CA GLU A 57 -2.17 9.09 -7.85
C GLU A 57 -2.84 7.76 -7.48
N MET A 58 -2.86 7.48 -6.18
CA MET A 58 -3.47 6.28 -5.62
C MET A 58 -4.98 6.45 -5.57
N HIS A 59 -5.69 5.44 -6.09
CA HIS A 59 -7.12 5.28 -5.90
C HIS A 59 -7.42 3.84 -5.44
N PRO A 60 -8.46 3.63 -4.61
CA PRO A 60 -8.80 2.30 -4.08
C PRO A 60 -8.96 1.24 -5.18
N GLY A 61 -9.63 1.60 -6.28
CA GLY A 61 -9.83 0.71 -7.42
C GLY A 61 -8.52 0.34 -8.12
N SER A 62 -7.62 1.31 -8.31
CA SER A 62 -6.30 1.07 -8.90
C SER A 62 -5.48 0.12 -8.05
N LEU A 63 -5.44 0.30 -6.72
CA LEU A 63 -4.74 -0.60 -5.81
C LEU A 63 -5.32 -2.01 -5.85
N TYR A 64 -6.65 -2.14 -5.87
CA TYR A 64 -7.34 -3.42 -5.99
C TYR A 64 -7.00 -4.16 -7.28
N GLU A 65 -6.99 -3.47 -8.42
CA GLU A 65 -6.63 -4.07 -9.71
C GLU A 65 -5.16 -4.48 -9.76
N LEU A 66 -4.26 -3.64 -9.24
CA LEU A 66 -2.82 -3.95 -9.20
C LEU A 66 -2.51 -5.16 -8.30
N ALA A 67 -3.21 -5.31 -7.19
CA ALA A 67 -3.04 -6.43 -6.26
C ALA A 67 -3.47 -7.80 -6.83
N LYS A 68 -4.06 -7.83 -8.03
CA LYS A 68 -4.33 -9.09 -8.75
C LYS A 68 -3.11 -9.61 -9.49
N MET A 69 -2.08 -8.78 -9.66
CA MET A 69 -0.82 -9.17 -10.28
C MET A 69 0.10 -9.83 -9.25
N ASP A 70 1.05 -10.63 -9.74
CA ASP A 70 2.09 -11.21 -8.88
C ASP A 70 3.16 -10.16 -8.53
N GLY A 71 3.68 -10.25 -7.31
CA GLY A 71 4.81 -9.44 -6.83
C GLY A 71 4.40 -8.28 -5.92
N ALA A 72 5.34 -7.35 -5.75
CA ALA A 72 5.23 -6.10 -5.01
C ALA A 72 6.07 -5.03 -5.71
#